data_AF-A0A4R2CKX9-F1
#
_entry.id   AF-A0A4R2CKX9-F1
#
_cell.length_a   1.000
_cell.length_b   1.000
_cell.length_c   1.000
_cell.angle_alpha   90.00
_cell.angle_beta   90.00
_cell.angle_gamma   90.00
#
_symmetry.space_group_name_H-M   'P 1'
#
loop_
_entity.id
_entity.type
_entity.pdbx_description
1 polymer ?
#
loop_
_entity_poly.entity_id
_entity_poly.type
_entity_poly.pdbx_seq_one_letter_code
_entity_poly.pdbx_strand_id
1 'polypeptide(L)'
;MRVIIQPSFGNPTARRHWKDTLAKDVPFASEPYVSALRAGQFRSLQEFHPNGAARFWGAQKQHNAKMETIERGDVVLFTGQNHVQGIGEVAASFRNAAFADLLWTPDPEKGSWLNVYSLRAFQHTQIPYTELRPLIDSDPKDVFMGLRIIRDERVDVILDGLGISTLENDHRELEQAHRIALDLTMRTGNGLVALERVNVEATAYTRTARDIEIRRTEALLVQAYQQTLPAESTASRNRCSAGVTDLYVQTGDIGELIEAKSQPSHHYVREALGQLLDYAASLSERIDVLSALFPSEPAPADVQLLHRYGIDCLYRNAGHTFSRRPALPARRHIWTGPRPDARVIALDPSR
;
A
#
# COMPACT_ATOMS: atom_id res chain seq x y z
N MET A 1 -5.34 11.94 11.97
CA MET A 1 -4.89 10.54 11.93
C MET A 1 -3.72 10.35 12.87
N ARG A 2 -3.69 9.25 13.61
CA ARG A 2 -2.67 8.87 14.60
C ARG A 2 -2.25 7.42 14.36
N VAL A 3 -1.07 7.05 14.85
CA VAL A 3 -0.63 5.65 14.92
C VAL A 3 -0.64 5.18 16.36
N ILE A 4 -1.33 4.08 16.63
CA ILE A 4 -1.51 3.51 17.96
C ILE A 4 -0.70 2.23 18.05
N ILE A 5 0.26 2.17 18.98
CA ILE A 5 0.99 0.92 19.27
C ILE A 5 0.24 0.22 20.41
N GLN A 6 -0.38 -0.92 20.11
CA GLN A 6 -1.24 -1.66 21.01
C GLN A 6 -0.61 -3.04 21.34
N PRO A 7 -0.04 -3.23 22.54
CA PRO A 7 0.49 -4.52 22.96
C PRO A 7 -0.65 -5.53 23.07
N SER A 8 -0.56 -6.61 22.30
CA SER A 8 -1.72 -7.49 22.04
C SER A 8 -1.38 -8.98 22.01
N PHE A 9 -0.10 -9.34 22.01
CA PHE A 9 0.33 -10.74 21.99
C PHE A 9 1.25 -11.14 23.15
N GLY A 10 1.61 -10.18 24.01
CA GLY A 10 2.63 -10.35 25.06
C GLY A 10 2.23 -11.24 26.23
N ASN A 11 0.94 -11.35 26.57
CA ASN A 11 0.47 -12.14 27.70
C ASN A 11 -0.69 -13.09 27.31
N PRO A 12 -0.99 -14.13 28.12
CA PRO A 12 -2.02 -15.12 27.81
C PRO A 12 -3.42 -14.52 27.58
N THR A 13 -3.80 -13.51 28.36
CA THR A 13 -5.10 -12.82 28.25
C THR A 13 -5.21 -12.09 26.91
N ALA A 14 -4.20 -11.30 26.54
CA ALA A 14 -4.16 -10.58 25.27
C ALA A 14 -4.20 -11.56 24.07
N ARG A 15 -3.46 -12.68 24.15
CA ARG A 15 -3.53 -13.73 23.12
C ARG A 15 -4.90 -14.40 23.01
N ARG A 16 -5.65 -14.48 24.12
CA ARG A 16 -7.04 -14.98 24.10
C ARG A 16 -7.94 -13.98 23.39
N HIS A 17 -7.91 -12.71 23.79
CA HIS A 17 -8.71 -11.65 23.16
C HIS A 17 -8.42 -11.51 21.67
N TRP A 18 -7.16 -11.71 21.28
CA TRP A 18 -6.78 -11.77 19.86
C TRP A 18 -7.57 -12.84 19.12
N LYS A 19 -7.63 -14.06 19.66
CA LYS A 19 -8.40 -15.16 19.06
C LYS A 19 -9.90 -14.90 19.06
N ASP A 20 -10.39 -14.21 20.09
CA ASP A 20 -11.82 -13.94 20.25
C ASP A 20 -12.32 -12.92 19.23
N THR A 21 -11.56 -11.85 18.95
CA THR A 21 -12.09 -10.68 18.24
C THR A 21 -11.19 -10.06 17.17
N LEU A 22 -9.94 -10.49 17.02
CA LEU A 22 -9.06 -10.04 15.92
C LEU A 22 -8.82 -11.13 14.89
N ALA A 23 -8.70 -12.39 15.30
CA ALA A 23 -8.53 -13.52 14.38
C ALA A 23 -9.81 -13.86 13.59
N LYS A 24 -10.96 -13.35 14.03
CA LYS A 24 -12.28 -13.58 13.42
C LYS A 24 -13.18 -12.36 13.60
N ASP A 25 -14.13 -12.21 12.70
CA ASP A 25 -15.17 -11.18 12.82
C ASP A 25 -16.21 -11.59 13.87
N VAL A 26 -16.71 -10.61 14.61
CA VAL A 26 -17.78 -10.75 15.59
C VAL A 26 -19.08 -10.21 14.99
N PRO A 27 -20.17 -10.99 14.93
CA PRO A 27 -21.44 -10.58 14.35
C PRO A 27 -22.21 -9.65 15.29
N PHE A 28 -21.75 -8.40 15.44
CA PHE A 28 -22.30 -7.44 16.40
C PHE A 28 -23.78 -7.10 16.17
N ALA A 29 -24.30 -7.32 14.95
CA ALA A 29 -25.69 -7.10 14.61
C ALA A 29 -26.62 -8.26 15.03
N SER A 30 -26.09 -9.32 15.63
CA SER A 30 -26.84 -10.47 16.15
C SER A 30 -26.82 -10.49 17.68
N GLU A 31 -27.74 -11.24 18.27
CA GLU A 31 -27.68 -11.54 19.72
C GLU A 31 -26.44 -12.38 20.05
N PRO A 32 -25.85 -12.22 21.25
CA PRO A 32 -26.25 -11.32 22.33
C PRO A 32 -25.73 -9.87 22.18
N TYR A 33 -24.99 -9.58 21.11
CA TYR A 33 -24.23 -8.34 20.97
C TYR A 33 -25.12 -7.12 20.72
N VAL A 34 -26.13 -7.27 19.86
CA VAL A 34 -27.00 -6.18 19.44
C VAL A 34 -27.77 -5.57 20.61
N SER A 35 -28.23 -6.40 21.56
CA SER A 35 -28.97 -5.96 22.75
C SER A 35 -28.10 -5.21 23.76
N ALA A 36 -26.78 -5.45 23.76
CA ALA A 36 -25.83 -4.74 24.62
C ALA A 36 -25.37 -3.38 24.04
N LEU A 37 -25.65 -3.10 22.77
CA LEU A 37 -25.27 -1.84 22.10
C LEU A 37 -26.33 -0.76 22.29
N ARG A 38 -25.87 0.47 22.56
CA ARG A 38 -26.75 1.65 22.49
C ARG A 38 -27.05 1.98 21.03
N ALA A 39 -28.21 2.56 20.74
CA ALA A 39 -28.62 2.90 19.38
C ALA A 39 -27.58 3.70 18.58
N GLY A 40 -26.88 4.66 19.22
CA GLY A 40 -25.80 5.42 18.58
C GLY A 40 -24.55 4.59 18.27
N GLN A 41 -24.20 3.63 19.15
CA GLN A 41 -23.07 2.72 18.95
C GLN A 41 -23.37 1.72 17.83
N PHE A 42 -24.57 1.13 17.83
CA PHE A 42 -25.02 0.24 16.77
C PHE A 42 -25.01 0.94 15.42
N ARG A 43 -25.58 2.16 15.33
CA ARG A 43 -25.57 2.95 14.08
C ARG A 43 -24.15 3.22 13.58
N SER A 44 -23.24 3.63 14.47
CA SER A 44 -21.85 3.88 14.12
C SER A 44 -21.14 2.62 13.62
N LEU A 45 -21.38 1.46 14.24
CA LEU A 45 -20.82 0.20 13.75
C LEU A 45 -21.43 -0.20 12.39
N GLN A 46 -22.75 -0.06 12.22
CA GLN A 46 -23.45 -0.41 10.98
C GLN A 46 -23.01 0.44 9.79
N GLU A 47 -22.67 1.72 10.01
CA GLU A 47 -22.14 2.62 8.99
C GLU A 47 -20.83 2.10 8.39
N PHE A 48 -19.95 1.54 9.22
CA PHE A 48 -18.62 1.09 8.81
C PHE A 48 -18.53 -0.39 8.47
N HIS A 49 -19.47 -1.18 8.99
CA HIS A 49 -19.53 -2.63 8.87
C HIS A 49 -20.93 -3.05 8.44
N PRO A 50 -21.30 -2.80 7.16
CA PRO A 50 -22.68 -3.02 6.69
C PRO A 50 -23.09 -4.48 6.69
N ASN A 51 -22.13 -5.42 6.71
CA ASN A 51 -22.37 -6.85 6.88
C ASN A 51 -22.76 -7.24 8.32
N GLY A 52 -22.79 -6.29 9.27
CA GLY A 52 -23.16 -6.54 10.66
C GLY A 52 -22.11 -7.30 11.46
N ALA A 53 -20.87 -7.39 10.97
CA ALA A 53 -19.76 -8.06 11.64
C ALA A 53 -18.47 -7.25 11.58
N ALA A 54 -17.67 -7.28 12.66
CA ALA A 54 -16.43 -6.52 12.74
C ALA A 54 -15.40 -7.19 13.66
N ARG A 55 -14.14 -6.81 13.50
CA ARG A 55 -13.10 -7.11 14.48
C ARG A 55 -13.06 -6.03 15.56
N PHE A 56 -12.78 -6.44 16.78
CA PHE A 56 -12.77 -5.56 17.95
C PHE A 56 -11.50 -5.69 18.77
N TRP A 57 -11.15 -4.60 19.44
CA TRP A 57 -10.18 -4.62 20.52
C TRP A 57 -10.60 -3.68 21.65
N GLY A 58 -10.06 -3.95 22.85
CA GLY A 58 -10.51 -3.35 24.09
C GLY A 58 -9.35 -2.87 24.97
N ALA A 59 -9.59 -1.81 25.73
CA ALA A 59 -8.69 -1.35 26.78
C ALA A 59 -9.44 -1.06 28.08
N GLN A 60 -8.79 -1.35 29.21
CA GLN A 60 -9.34 -1.14 30.55
C GLN A 60 -9.37 0.34 30.96
N LYS A 61 -10.06 0.61 32.07
CA LYS A 61 -10.32 1.97 32.60
C LYS A 61 -9.08 2.85 32.78
N GLN A 62 -7.92 2.28 33.10
CA GLN A 62 -6.68 3.05 33.27
C GLN A 62 -6.19 3.72 31.98
N HIS A 63 -6.73 3.31 30.82
CA HIS A 63 -6.40 3.90 29.53
C HIS A 63 -7.45 4.90 29.04
N ASN A 64 -8.47 5.23 29.85
CA ASN A 64 -9.58 6.11 29.48
C ASN A 64 -9.14 7.39 28.75
N ALA A 65 -8.21 8.15 29.33
CA ALA A 65 -7.74 9.42 28.75
C ALA A 65 -7.04 9.23 27.39
N LYS A 66 -6.34 8.11 27.18
CA LYS A 66 -5.72 7.79 25.88
C LYS A 66 -6.79 7.39 24.87
N MET A 67 -7.74 6.54 25.28
CA MET A 67 -8.80 6.02 24.43
C MET A 67 -9.79 7.10 23.98
N GLU A 68 -9.98 8.17 24.77
CA GLU A 68 -10.76 9.37 24.39
C GLU A 68 -10.18 10.10 23.17
N THR A 69 -8.88 9.94 22.89
CA THR A 69 -8.22 10.61 21.77
C THR A 69 -8.19 9.77 20.49
N ILE A 70 -8.67 8.53 20.56
CA ILE A 70 -8.71 7.62 19.41
C ILE A 70 -9.94 7.96 18.58
N GLU A 71 -9.68 8.29 17.32
CA GLU A 71 -10.70 8.70 16.35
C GLU A 71 -10.76 7.71 15.19
N ARG A 72 -11.81 7.84 14.39
CA ARG A 72 -11.91 7.15 13.10
C ARG A 72 -10.70 7.48 12.23
N GLY A 73 -10.21 6.49 11.50
CA GLY A 73 -9.07 6.62 10.58
C GLY A 73 -7.71 6.48 11.27
N ASP A 74 -7.65 6.44 12.60
CA ASP A 74 -6.41 6.14 13.31
C ASP A 74 -5.96 4.69 13.02
N VAL A 75 -4.66 4.50 12.79
CA VAL A 75 -4.08 3.19 12.47
C VAL A 75 -3.55 2.54 13.74
N VAL A 76 -3.89 1.28 13.96
CA VAL A 76 -3.44 0.49 15.11
C VAL A 76 -2.43 -0.56 14.67
N LEU A 77 -1.22 -0.50 15.23
CA LEU A 77 -0.19 -1.51 15.15
C LEU A 77 -0.30 -2.44 16.37
N PHE A 78 -0.76 -3.66 16.16
CA PHE A 78 -0.86 -4.64 17.21
C PHE A 78 0.46 -5.36 17.39
N THR A 79 1.04 -5.30 18.59
CA THR A 79 2.42 -5.75 18.82
C THR A 79 2.51 -6.94 19.78
N GLY A 80 3.55 -7.75 19.59
CA GLY A 80 3.96 -8.81 20.50
C GLY A 80 4.88 -9.82 19.82
N GLN A 81 5.56 -10.65 20.62
CA GLN A 81 6.56 -11.61 20.11
C GLN A 81 7.62 -10.94 19.21
N ASN A 82 8.07 -9.73 19.57
CA ASN A 82 9.04 -8.92 18.82
C ASN A 82 8.61 -8.49 17.40
N HIS A 83 7.32 -8.55 17.08
CA HIS A 83 6.79 -8.12 15.79
C HIS A 83 5.52 -7.27 15.95
N VAL A 84 5.23 -6.45 14.96
CA VAL A 84 3.87 -6.03 14.65
C VAL A 84 3.18 -7.26 14.04
N GLN A 85 2.15 -7.74 14.72
CA GLN A 85 1.39 -8.96 14.41
C GLN A 85 0.15 -8.69 13.56
N GLY A 86 -0.33 -7.45 13.59
CA GLY A 86 -1.49 -7.03 12.83
C GLY A 86 -1.57 -5.52 12.73
N ILE A 87 -2.25 -5.06 11.68
CA ILE A 87 -2.49 -3.65 11.41
C ILE A 87 -3.97 -3.52 11.10
N GLY A 88 -4.63 -2.49 11.63
CA GLY A 88 -6.00 -2.17 11.26
C GLY A 88 -6.30 -0.69 11.46
N GLU A 89 -7.38 -0.22 10.84
CA GLU A 89 -7.84 1.17 10.92
C GLU A 89 -9.07 1.27 11.82
N VAL A 90 -9.08 2.21 12.76
CA VAL A 90 -10.20 2.41 13.67
C VAL A 90 -11.41 2.93 12.91
N ALA A 91 -12.54 2.23 13.06
CA ALA A 91 -13.81 2.62 12.45
C ALA A 91 -14.74 3.33 13.44
N ALA A 92 -15.01 2.67 14.58
CA ALA A 92 -15.82 3.22 15.65
C ALA A 92 -15.12 2.96 16.99
N SER A 93 -15.15 3.95 17.90
CA SER A 93 -14.58 3.87 19.25
C SER A 93 -15.62 4.34 20.26
N PHE A 94 -15.85 3.59 21.34
CA PHE A 94 -16.83 3.93 22.36
C PHE A 94 -16.56 3.22 23.70
N ARG A 95 -17.19 3.70 24.76
CA ARG A 95 -17.20 3.05 26.08
C ARG A 95 -18.48 2.24 26.29
N ASN A 96 -18.35 0.93 26.49
CA ASN A 96 -19.47 0.06 26.81
C ASN A 96 -19.01 -1.23 27.49
N ALA A 97 -19.14 -1.30 28.82
CA ALA A 97 -18.80 -2.50 29.59
C ALA A 97 -19.72 -3.68 29.26
N ALA A 98 -21.03 -3.47 29.12
CA ALA A 98 -21.99 -4.54 28.82
C ALA A 98 -21.66 -5.24 27.49
N PHE A 99 -21.28 -4.47 26.47
CA PHE A 99 -20.83 -5.03 25.19
C PHE A 99 -19.44 -5.67 25.31
N ALA A 100 -18.49 -5.00 25.97
CA ALA A 100 -17.12 -5.52 26.14
C ALA A 100 -17.09 -6.86 26.89
N ASP A 101 -17.96 -7.04 27.88
CA ASP A 101 -18.00 -8.24 28.72
C ASP A 101 -18.61 -9.45 27.98
N LEU A 102 -19.35 -9.21 26.88
CA LEU A 102 -19.76 -10.24 25.93
C LEU A 102 -18.63 -10.64 24.96
N LEU A 103 -17.68 -9.74 24.71
CA LEU A 103 -16.53 -9.99 23.84
C LEU A 103 -15.40 -10.69 24.60
N TRP A 104 -15.13 -10.25 25.82
CA TRP A 104 -13.99 -10.66 26.60
C TRP A 104 -14.36 -10.82 28.07
N THR A 105 -13.83 -11.87 28.69
CA THR A 105 -13.98 -12.04 30.14
C THR A 105 -13.34 -10.86 30.88
N PRO A 106 -14.05 -10.20 31.81
CA PRO A 106 -13.48 -9.14 32.64
C PRO A 106 -12.26 -9.63 33.42
N ASP A 107 -11.29 -8.74 33.59
CA ASP A 107 -10.15 -9.01 34.47
C ASP A 107 -10.61 -9.04 35.94
N PRO A 108 -10.22 -10.04 36.75
CA PRO A 108 -10.66 -10.15 38.14
C PRO A 108 -10.32 -8.94 39.02
N GLU A 109 -9.22 -8.26 38.73
CA GLU A 109 -8.74 -7.12 39.52
C GLU A 109 -9.05 -5.79 38.83
N LYS A 110 -8.83 -5.72 37.52
CA LYS A 110 -8.89 -4.48 36.74
C LYS A 110 -10.26 -4.24 36.10
N GLY A 111 -11.11 -5.27 36.04
CA GLY A 111 -12.47 -5.21 35.53
C GLY A 111 -12.56 -5.25 33.99
N SER A 112 -13.67 -4.70 33.49
CA SER A 112 -14.05 -4.72 32.07
C SER A 112 -13.05 -4.00 31.14
N TRP A 113 -12.96 -4.50 29.91
CA TRP A 113 -12.22 -3.88 28.79
C TRP A 113 -13.07 -2.81 28.09
N LEU A 114 -13.68 -1.93 28.89
CA LEU A 114 -14.82 -1.11 28.48
C LEU A 114 -14.56 -0.13 27.32
N ASN A 115 -13.30 0.23 27.03
CA ASN A 115 -12.98 1.09 25.91
C ASN A 115 -12.83 0.22 24.66
N VAL A 116 -13.88 0.14 23.87
CA VAL A 116 -13.99 -0.74 22.71
C VAL A 116 -13.80 0.07 21.44
N TYR A 117 -13.03 -0.46 20.51
CA TYR A 117 -13.03 0.03 19.14
C TYR A 117 -13.13 -1.12 18.13
N SER A 118 -13.73 -0.81 16.99
CA SER A 118 -13.81 -1.72 15.84
C SER A 118 -12.77 -1.36 14.78
N LEU A 119 -12.36 -2.36 14.01
CA LEU A 119 -11.33 -2.23 12.99
C LEU A 119 -11.86 -2.52 11.60
N ARG A 120 -11.39 -1.74 10.62
CA ARG A 120 -11.48 -2.03 9.19
C ARG A 120 -10.08 -2.32 8.64
N ALA A 121 -10.03 -2.88 7.44
CA ALA A 121 -8.78 -3.23 6.74
C ALA A 121 -7.77 -3.96 7.62
N PHE A 122 -8.26 -4.80 8.53
CA PHE A 122 -7.37 -5.53 9.43
C PHE A 122 -6.63 -6.61 8.66
N GLN A 123 -5.31 -6.58 8.75
CA GLN A 123 -4.43 -7.55 8.13
C GLN A 123 -3.45 -8.11 9.15
N HIS A 124 -3.18 -9.42 9.04
CA HIS A 124 -2.08 -10.05 9.74
C HIS A 124 -0.76 -9.64 9.11
N THR A 125 0.25 -9.38 9.93
CA THR A 125 1.59 -9.03 9.47
C THR A 125 2.64 -9.65 10.39
N GLN A 126 3.90 -9.62 9.97
CA GLN A 126 5.06 -10.05 10.74
C GLN A 126 6.20 -9.04 10.56
N ILE A 127 5.92 -7.76 10.77
CA ILE A 127 6.95 -6.71 10.69
C ILE A 127 7.80 -6.75 11.97
N PRO A 128 9.11 -7.00 11.89
CA PRO A 128 9.98 -7.03 13.06
C PRO A 128 10.04 -5.66 13.76
N TYR A 129 10.18 -5.66 15.09
CA TYR A 129 10.39 -4.40 15.83
C TYR A 129 11.64 -3.63 15.38
N THR A 130 12.61 -4.28 14.76
CA THR A 130 13.80 -3.63 14.19
C THR A 130 13.46 -2.68 13.05
N GLU A 131 12.33 -2.87 12.37
CA GLU A 131 11.83 -1.95 11.35
C GLU A 131 10.99 -0.82 11.97
N LEU A 132 10.21 -1.11 13.00
CA LEU A 132 9.36 -0.10 13.66
C LEU A 132 10.16 0.89 14.51
N ARG A 133 11.14 0.44 15.31
CA ARG A 133 11.85 1.29 16.29
C ARG A 133 12.53 2.52 15.66
N PRO A 134 13.25 2.41 14.52
CA PRO A 134 13.86 3.57 13.88
C PRO A 134 12.83 4.61 13.43
N LEU A 135 11.64 4.19 12.99
CA LEU A 135 10.61 5.10 12.47
C LEU A 135 9.96 5.97 13.55
N ILE A 136 10.14 5.60 14.82
CA ILE A 136 9.52 6.28 15.97
C ILE A 136 10.56 6.79 16.96
N ASP A 137 11.84 6.74 16.62
CA ASP A 137 12.99 7.06 17.48
C ASP A 137 12.97 6.33 18.84
N SER A 138 12.55 5.06 18.84
CA SER A 138 12.47 4.26 20.06
C SER A 138 13.81 3.59 20.38
N ASP A 139 14.05 3.33 21.67
CA ASP A 139 15.21 2.56 22.12
C ASP A 139 15.31 1.21 21.38
N PRO A 140 16.50 0.78 20.91
CA PRO A 140 16.70 -0.49 20.22
C PRO A 140 16.24 -1.73 20.98
N LYS A 141 16.13 -1.65 22.32
CA LYS A 141 15.67 -2.72 23.22
C LYS A 141 14.21 -2.55 23.63
N ASP A 142 13.50 -1.55 23.11
CA ASP A 142 12.09 -1.34 23.47
C ASP A 142 11.23 -2.53 23.02
N VAL A 143 10.47 -3.07 23.97
CA VAL A 143 9.59 -4.23 23.80
C VAL A 143 8.12 -3.85 23.66
N PHE A 144 7.80 -2.55 23.65
CA PHE A 144 6.44 -2.00 23.53
C PHE A 144 5.48 -2.59 24.56
N MET A 145 5.77 -2.45 25.86
CA MET A 145 4.95 -3.02 26.94
C MET A 145 3.68 -2.23 27.29
N GLY A 146 3.46 -1.07 26.67
CA GLY A 146 2.31 -0.21 26.97
C GLY A 146 1.71 0.43 25.72
N LEU A 147 0.43 0.80 25.82
CA LEU A 147 -0.29 1.55 24.80
C LEU A 147 0.40 2.89 24.52
N ARG A 148 0.79 3.14 23.27
CA ARG A 148 1.36 4.40 22.80
C ARG A 148 0.50 5.00 21.71
N ILE A 149 0.42 6.32 21.68
CA ILE A 149 -0.26 7.08 20.62
C ILE A 149 0.79 8.03 20.04
N ILE A 150 1.06 7.86 18.75
CA ILE A 150 2.00 8.67 17.97
C ILE A 150 1.19 9.64 17.13
N ARG A 151 1.68 10.88 17.03
CA ARG A 151 1.01 12.01 16.40
C ARG A 151 1.95 12.72 15.42
N ASP A 152 1.36 13.64 14.67
CA ASP A 152 2.04 14.63 13.83
C ASP A 152 2.86 13.99 12.70
N GLU A 153 3.92 14.66 12.25
CA GLU A 153 4.79 14.29 11.11
C GLU A 153 5.37 12.86 11.18
N ARG A 154 5.39 12.25 12.36
CA ARG A 154 5.85 10.86 12.54
C ARG A 154 4.86 9.84 12.00
N VAL A 155 3.57 10.18 11.87
CA VAL A 155 2.56 9.27 11.34
C VAL A 155 2.91 8.88 9.91
N ASP A 156 3.19 9.86 9.06
CA ASP A 156 3.51 9.62 7.65
C ASP A 156 4.81 8.82 7.50
N VAL A 157 5.84 9.14 8.30
CA VAL A 157 7.10 8.38 8.35
C VAL A 157 6.87 6.90 8.68
N ILE A 158 5.97 6.60 9.63
CA ILE A 158 5.66 5.21 10.00
C ILE A 158 4.89 4.50 8.89
N LEU A 159 3.84 5.15 8.36
CA LEU A 159 3.00 4.54 7.33
C LEU A 159 3.82 4.27 6.07
N ASP A 160 4.59 5.24 5.60
CA ASP A 160 5.47 5.09 4.44
C ASP A 160 6.60 4.10 4.70
N GLY A 161 7.23 4.20 5.87
CA GLY A 161 8.35 3.35 6.27
C GLY A 161 7.96 1.87 6.37
N LEU A 162 6.72 1.59 6.78
CA LEU A 162 6.17 0.23 6.88
C LEU A 162 5.33 -0.18 5.66
N GLY A 163 5.18 0.67 4.66
CA GLY A 163 4.36 0.41 3.47
C GLY A 163 2.87 0.19 3.79
N ILE A 164 2.34 0.88 4.80
CA ILE A 164 0.95 0.75 5.25
C ILE A 164 0.09 1.73 4.47
N SER A 165 -0.81 1.18 3.63
CA SER A 165 -1.87 1.98 3.02
C SER A 165 -3.14 1.94 3.88
N THR A 166 -3.72 3.11 4.15
CA THR A 166 -5.01 3.24 4.85
C THR A 166 -6.17 3.21 3.86
N LEU A 167 -7.38 2.96 4.32
CA LEU A 167 -8.56 3.01 3.44
C LEU A 167 -8.78 4.39 2.87
N GLU A 168 -8.48 5.44 3.65
CA GLU A 168 -8.55 6.81 3.16
C GLU A 168 -7.49 7.11 2.10
N ASN A 169 -6.26 6.61 2.26
CA ASN A 169 -5.22 6.73 1.24
C ASN A 169 -5.61 5.96 -0.02
N ASP A 170 -6.08 4.72 0.11
CA ASP A 170 -6.57 3.91 -1.01
C ASP A 170 -7.68 4.63 -1.80
N HIS A 171 -8.65 5.22 -1.11
CA HIS A 171 -9.72 5.98 -1.74
C HIS A 171 -9.19 7.23 -2.45
N ARG A 172 -8.31 8.02 -1.81
CA ARG A 172 -7.70 9.21 -2.43
C ARG A 172 -6.88 8.85 -3.66
N GLU A 173 -6.10 7.77 -3.56
CA GLU A 173 -5.31 7.25 -4.67
C GLU A 173 -6.21 6.85 -5.84
N LEU A 174 -7.30 6.13 -5.56
CA LEU A 174 -8.27 5.73 -6.57
C LEU A 174 -8.94 6.93 -7.25
N GLU A 175 -9.41 7.90 -6.47
CA GLU A 175 -10.01 9.14 -6.99
C GLU A 175 -9.02 9.94 -7.84
N GLN A 176 -7.75 10.00 -7.41
CA GLN A 176 -6.70 10.67 -8.16
C GLN A 176 -6.37 9.93 -9.46
N ALA A 177 -6.20 8.61 -9.41
CA ALA A 177 -5.98 7.78 -10.59
C ALA A 177 -7.13 7.96 -11.59
N HIS A 178 -8.37 7.95 -11.11
CA HIS A 178 -9.57 8.17 -11.92
C HIS A 178 -9.58 9.55 -12.59
N ARG A 179 -9.28 10.61 -11.82
CA ARG A 179 -9.20 11.98 -12.35
C ARG A 179 -8.12 12.11 -13.44
N ILE A 180 -6.96 11.49 -13.24
CA ILE A 180 -5.88 11.48 -14.22
C ILE A 180 -6.29 10.70 -15.47
N ALA A 181 -6.91 9.53 -15.31
CA ALA A 181 -7.42 8.73 -16.42
C ALA A 181 -8.44 9.49 -17.27
N LEU A 182 -9.36 10.23 -16.64
CA LEU A 182 -10.32 11.08 -17.35
C LEU A 182 -9.61 12.18 -18.17
N ASP A 183 -8.64 12.90 -17.59
CA ASP A 183 -7.88 13.93 -18.32
C ASP A 183 -7.09 13.35 -19.50
N LEU A 184 -6.47 12.17 -19.33
CA LEU A 184 -5.73 11.49 -20.41
C LEU A 184 -6.67 10.99 -21.52
N THR A 185 -7.84 10.44 -21.16
CA THR A 185 -8.81 9.91 -22.13
C THR A 185 -9.40 11.03 -23.00
N MET A 186 -9.80 12.16 -22.39
CA MET A 186 -10.38 13.28 -23.13
C MET A 186 -9.44 13.84 -24.21
N ARG A 187 -8.11 13.66 -24.05
CA ARG A 187 -7.11 14.33 -24.88
C ARG A 187 -6.42 13.42 -25.89
N THR A 188 -6.35 12.12 -25.63
CA THR A 188 -5.80 11.15 -26.59
C THR A 188 -6.72 10.91 -27.80
N GLY A 189 -7.91 11.51 -27.83
CA GLY A 189 -8.86 11.44 -28.96
C GLY A 189 -9.50 10.06 -29.16
N ASN A 190 -9.07 9.06 -28.39
CA ASN A 190 -9.63 7.72 -28.41
C ASN A 190 -10.87 7.64 -27.52
N GLY A 191 -12.03 7.97 -28.11
CA GLY A 191 -13.36 7.62 -27.59
C GLY A 191 -13.68 6.11 -27.67
N LEU A 192 -12.74 5.24 -27.33
CA LEU A 192 -12.94 3.80 -27.12
C LEU A 192 -12.28 3.49 -25.77
N VAL A 193 -12.99 3.36 -24.66
CA VAL A 193 -14.11 2.46 -24.42
C VAL A 193 -15.18 3.23 -23.66
N ALA A 194 -16.34 3.38 -24.29
CA ALA A 194 -17.57 3.78 -23.65
C ALA A 194 -17.79 2.96 -22.36
N LEU A 195 -18.43 3.59 -21.40
CA LEU A 195 -19.21 3.15 -20.24
C LEU A 195 -19.79 1.71 -20.14
N GLU A 196 -19.27 0.69 -20.82
CA GLU A 196 -19.82 -0.67 -20.84
C GLU A 196 -18.90 -1.67 -20.12
N ARG A 197 -19.36 -2.02 -18.91
CA ARG A 197 -19.13 -3.29 -18.22
C ARG A 197 -17.67 -3.68 -17.93
N VAL A 198 -17.15 -3.15 -16.83
CA VAL A 198 -16.40 -3.99 -15.88
C VAL A 198 -17.28 -4.33 -14.68
N ASN A 199 -18.52 -4.75 -14.97
CA ASN A 199 -19.19 -5.78 -14.20
C ASN A 199 -19.03 -7.05 -15.05
N VAL A 200 -17.90 -7.73 -14.91
CA VAL A 200 -17.71 -9.06 -15.46
C VAL A 200 -17.39 -9.98 -14.30
N GLU A 201 -18.41 -10.73 -13.90
CA GLU A 201 -18.27 -12.05 -13.28
C GLU A 201 -17.36 -12.91 -14.15
N ALA A 202 -16.23 -13.38 -13.60
CA ALA A 202 -15.68 -14.74 -13.76
C ALA A 202 -14.17 -14.79 -13.47
N THR A 203 -13.83 -15.40 -12.32
CA THR A 203 -12.72 -16.35 -12.11
C THR A 203 -11.38 -16.12 -12.82
N ALA A 204 -10.46 -15.47 -12.13
CA ALA A 204 -9.15 -16.01 -11.69
C ALA A 204 -8.29 -14.83 -11.20
N TYR A 205 -7.94 -14.85 -9.91
CA TYR A 205 -7.29 -13.77 -9.16
C TYR A 205 -8.11 -12.50 -9.00
N THR A 206 -8.59 -12.31 -7.78
CA THR A 206 -9.33 -11.16 -7.25
C THR A 206 -8.58 -9.85 -7.51
N ARG A 207 -8.74 -9.25 -8.69
CA ARG A 207 -8.30 -7.86 -8.93
C ARG A 207 -9.31 -6.94 -8.27
N THR A 208 -8.85 -6.11 -7.36
CA THR A 208 -9.72 -5.11 -6.73
C THR A 208 -10.04 -4.02 -7.76
N ALA A 209 -11.15 -3.30 -7.59
CA ALA A 209 -11.49 -2.16 -8.46
C ALA A 209 -10.37 -1.10 -8.51
N ARG A 210 -9.61 -0.97 -7.42
CA ARG A 210 -8.42 -0.11 -7.32
C ARG A 210 -7.33 -0.52 -8.32
N ASP A 211 -6.96 -1.79 -8.34
CA ASP A 211 -5.89 -2.29 -9.22
C ASP A 211 -6.23 -2.09 -10.70
N ILE A 212 -7.52 -2.17 -11.03
CA ILE A 212 -8.02 -1.96 -12.39
C ILE A 212 -7.83 -0.50 -12.80
N GLU A 213 -8.22 0.45 -11.94
CA GLU A 213 -8.13 1.88 -12.27
C GLU A 213 -6.67 2.35 -12.32
N ILE A 214 -5.81 1.92 -11.39
CA ILE A 214 -4.37 2.26 -11.39
C ILE A 214 -3.71 1.85 -12.71
N ARG A 215 -3.88 0.58 -13.10
CA ARG A 215 -3.30 0.04 -14.35
C ARG A 215 -3.87 0.73 -15.58
N ARG A 216 -5.13 1.15 -15.53
CA ARG A 216 -5.74 1.95 -16.61
C ARG A 216 -5.05 3.31 -16.73
N THR A 217 -4.81 4.00 -15.62
CA THR A 217 -4.11 5.28 -15.61
C THR A 217 -2.69 5.15 -16.16
N GLU A 218 -1.95 4.11 -15.77
CA GLU A 218 -0.61 3.79 -16.29
C GLU A 218 -0.64 3.54 -17.80
N ALA A 219 -1.57 2.72 -18.28
CA ALA A 219 -1.72 2.43 -19.71
C ALA A 219 -2.04 3.69 -20.54
N LEU A 220 -2.92 4.55 -20.03
CA LEU A 220 -3.23 5.84 -20.68
C LEU A 220 -2.04 6.79 -20.67
N LEU A 221 -1.23 6.78 -19.61
CA LEU A 221 -0.02 7.59 -19.52
C LEU A 221 1.04 7.13 -20.52
N VAL A 222 1.24 5.81 -20.64
CA VAL A 222 2.10 5.20 -21.67
C VAL A 222 1.64 5.61 -23.07
N GLN A 223 0.34 5.49 -23.36
CA GLN A 223 -0.21 5.87 -24.66
C GLN A 223 0.02 7.36 -24.96
N ALA A 224 -0.23 8.24 -23.97
CA ALA A 224 0.02 9.67 -24.12
C ALA A 224 1.50 9.98 -24.37
N TYR A 225 2.42 9.26 -23.71
CA TYR A 225 3.85 9.42 -23.94
C TYR A 225 4.29 8.91 -25.33
N GLN A 226 3.76 7.76 -25.77
CA GLN A 226 4.05 7.21 -27.10
C GLN A 226 3.71 8.18 -28.23
N GLN A 227 2.65 8.97 -28.09
CA GLN A 227 2.28 10.01 -29.06
C GLN A 227 3.31 11.14 -29.19
N THR A 228 4.26 11.25 -28.25
CA THR A 228 5.34 12.25 -28.26
C THR A 228 6.67 11.69 -28.77
N LEU A 229 6.75 10.39 -29.05
CA LEU A 229 7.96 9.75 -29.52
C LEU A 229 8.29 10.18 -30.96
N PRO A 230 9.59 10.28 -31.32
CA PRO A 230 10.00 10.50 -32.71
C PRO A 230 9.45 9.42 -33.64
N ALA A 231 9.15 9.78 -34.90
CA ALA A 231 8.51 8.89 -35.87
C ALA A 231 9.34 7.64 -36.21
N GLU A 232 10.66 7.73 -36.05
CA GLU A 232 11.63 6.64 -36.22
C GLU A 232 11.70 5.68 -35.02
N SER A 233 11.02 6.00 -33.91
CA SER A 233 11.04 5.17 -32.72
C SER A 233 10.05 4.02 -32.85
N THR A 234 10.48 2.82 -32.44
CA THR A 234 9.57 1.68 -32.29
C THR A 234 9.25 1.46 -30.83
N ALA A 235 7.96 1.28 -30.52
CA ALA A 235 7.47 1.08 -29.17
C ALA A 235 6.86 -0.31 -29.05
N SER A 236 7.23 -1.04 -28.00
CA SER A 236 6.79 -2.42 -27.76
C SER A 236 6.69 -2.73 -26.27
N ARG A 237 6.26 -3.94 -25.94
CA ARG A 237 6.29 -4.49 -24.57
C ARG A 237 7.05 -5.80 -24.59
N ASN A 238 8.01 -5.96 -23.70
CA ASN A 238 8.78 -7.18 -23.57
C ASN A 238 8.21 -8.05 -22.44
N ARG A 239 8.27 -9.37 -22.63
CA ARG A 239 7.97 -10.34 -21.58
C ARG A 239 9.27 -10.95 -21.09
N CYS A 240 9.47 -10.95 -19.79
CA CYS A 240 10.60 -11.60 -19.14
C CYS A 240 10.13 -12.42 -17.94
N SER A 241 11.05 -13.12 -17.29
CA SER A 241 10.77 -13.88 -16.07
C SER A 241 10.23 -13.01 -14.93
N ALA A 242 10.54 -11.72 -14.92
CA ALA A 242 10.06 -10.77 -13.92
C ALA A 242 8.68 -10.15 -14.26
N GLY A 243 8.16 -10.34 -15.47
CA GLY A 243 6.84 -9.82 -15.86
C GLY A 243 6.77 -9.26 -17.28
N VAL A 244 5.79 -8.38 -17.50
CA VAL A 244 5.60 -7.67 -18.77
C VAL A 244 5.95 -6.21 -18.54
N THR A 245 6.89 -5.68 -19.32
CA THR A 245 7.28 -4.28 -19.24
C THR A 245 6.16 -3.37 -19.73
N ASP A 246 6.05 -2.17 -19.17
CA ASP A 246 5.08 -1.18 -19.63
C ASP A 246 5.37 -0.67 -21.03
N LEU A 247 6.62 -0.29 -21.29
CA LEU A 247 7.05 0.26 -22.57
C LEU A 247 8.57 0.05 -22.78
N TYR A 248 8.93 -0.55 -23.91
CA TYR A 248 10.27 -0.56 -24.45
C TYR A 248 10.30 0.27 -25.73
N VAL A 249 11.19 1.25 -25.80
CA VAL A 249 11.37 2.15 -26.95
C VAL A 249 12.74 1.92 -27.55
N GLN A 250 12.77 1.67 -28.86
CA GLN A 250 14.01 1.64 -29.63
C GLN A 250 14.05 2.86 -30.56
N THR A 251 15.05 3.72 -30.38
CA THR A 251 15.31 4.88 -31.26
C THR A 251 16.73 4.77 -31.80
N GLY A 252 16.87 4.38 -33.07
CA GLY A 252 18.16 3.99 -33.64
C GLY A 252 18.76 2.80 -32.88
N ASP A 253 19.99 2.94 -32.39
CA ASP A 253 20.70 1.89 -31.62
C ASP A 253 20.47 1.98 -30.10
N ILE A 254 19.66 2.92 -29.62
CA ILE A 254 19.40 3.14 -28.20
C ILE A 254 18.13 2.39 -27.80
N GLY A 255 18.29 1.43 -26.89
CA GLY A 255 17.18 0.77 -26.20
C GLY A 255 16.84 1.46 -24.88
N GLU A 256 15.60 1.91 -24.74
CA GLU A 256 15.09 2.53 -23.52
C GLU A 256 13.94 1.69 -22.94
N LEU A 257 14.09 1.31 -21.66
CA LEU A 257 13.03 0.66 -20.91
C LEU A 257 12.35 1.68 -19.99
N ILE A 258 11.02 1.74 -20.06
CA ILE A 258 10.19 2.70 -19.36
C ILE A 258 9.14 1.98 -18.52
N GLU A 259 9.09 2.34 -17.24
CA GLU A 259 8.06 1.88 -16.30
C GLU A 259 7.16 3.06 -15.93
N ALA A 260 5.85 2.94 -16.14
CA ALA A 260 4.90 4.00 -15.85
C ALA A 260 4.26 3.79 -14.48
N LYS A 261 3.92 4.90 -13.83
CA LYS A 261 3.16 4.86 -12.57
C LYS A 261 2.00 5.82 -12.60
N SER A 262 0.90 5.40 -11.98
CA SER A 262 -0.33 6.19 -11.93
C SER A 262 -0.19 7.49 -11.13
N GLN A 263 0.82 7.60 -10.27
CA GLN A 263 1.07 8.75 -9.38
C GLN A 263 2.57 8.95 -9.10
N PRO A 264 2.99 10.18 -8.74
CA PRO A 264 4.41 10.52 -8.52
C PRO A 264 4.85 10.38 -7.04
N SER A 265 4.16 9.59 -6.22
CA SER A 265 4.45 9.47 -4.78
C SER A 265 5.70 8.63 -4.52
N HIS A 266 6.31 8.78 -3.34
CA HIS A 266 7.50 8.03 -2.94
C HIS A 266 7.32 6.50 -3.08
N HIS A 267 6.13 6.00 -2.74
CA HIS A 267 5.77 4.58 -2.89
C HIS A 267 5.90 4.11 -4.35
N TYR A 268 5.22 4.80 -5.28
CA TYR A 268 5.27 4.45 -6.70
C TYR A 268 6.66 4.65 -7.32
N VAL A 269 7.43 5.63 -6.83
CA VAL A 269 8.83 5.83 -7.25
C VAL A 269 9.69 4.62 -6.85
N ARG A 270 9.54 4.11 -5.62
CA ARG A 270 10.24 2.91 -5.17
C ARG A 270 9.80 1.67 -5.94
N GLU A 271 8.52 1.56 -6.25
CA GLU A 271 7.98 0.46 -7.05
C GLU A 271 8.56 0.46 -8.48
N ALA A 272 8.52 1.61 -9.16
CA ALA A 272 9.10 1.76 -10.49
C ALA A 272 10.61 1.47 -10.50
N LEU A 273 11.34 1.98 -9.50
CA LEU A 273 12.76 1.69 -9.30
C LEU A 273 13.02 0.18 -9.22
N GLY A 274 12.27 -0.53 -8.37
CA GLY A 274 12.41 -1.98 -8.20
C GLY A 274 12.13 -2.75 -9.49
N GLN A 275 10.99 -2.48 -10.13
CA GLN A 275 10.59 -3.16 -11.37
C GLN A 275 11.57 -2.90 -12.51
N LEU A 276 12.05 -1.66 -12.68
CA LEU A 276 13.06 -1.34 -13.69
C LEU A 276 14.36 -2.12 -13.50
N LEU A 277 14.83 -2.25 -12.25
CA LEU A 277 16.04 -3.02 -11.94
C LEU A 277 15.82 -4.53 -12.16
N ASP A 278 14.65 -5.05 -11.79
CA ASP A 278 14.30 -6.47 -12.00
C ASP A 278 14.19 -6.83 -13.49
N TYR A 279 13.55 -5.96 -14.28
CA TYR A 279 13.46 -6.11 -15.73
C TYR A 279 14.83 -5.99 -16.38
N ALA A 280 15.65 -5.00 -16.00
CA ALA A 280 16.99 -4.83 -16.54
C ALA A 280 17.88 -6.05 -16.34
N ALA A 281 17.72 -6.74 -15.20
CA ALA A 281 18.44 -7.98 -14.91
C ALA A 281 17.91 -9.19 -15.70
N SER A 282 16.65 -9.16 -16.15
CA SER A 282 15.95 -10.30 -16.74
C SER A 282 15.82 -10.26 -18.27
N LEU A 283 15.94 -9.09 -18.88
CA LEU A 283 15.75 -8.90 -20.31
C LEU A 283 17.01 -9.24 -21.12
N SER A 284 16.79 -9.91 -22.25
CA SER A 284 17.85 -10.24 -23.21
C SER A 284 18.20 -9.08 -24.14
N GLU A 285 17.25 -8.18 -24.37
CA GLU A 285 17.39 -6.99 -25.19
C GLU A 285 18.46 -6.05 -24.63
N ARG A 286 19.12 -5.27 -25.49
CA ARG A 286 20.06 -4.25 -25.04
C ARG A 286 19.29 -3.10 -24.41
N ILE A 287 19.70 -2.68 -23.23
CA ILE A 287 19.10 -1.55 -22.52
C ILE A 287 20.22 -0.53 -22.27
N ASP A 288 20.05 0.67 -22.80
CA ASP A 288 20.98 1.79 -22.67
C ASP A 288 20.44 2.86 -21.71
N VAL A 289 19.12 2.90 -21.51
CA VAL A 289 18.41 3.85 -20.64
C VAL A 289 17.29 3.13 -19.87
N LEU A 290 17.21 3.41 -18.57
CA LEU A 290 16.03 3.12 -17.75
C LEU A 290 15.33 4.43 -17.42
N SER A 291 14.00 4.46 -17.52
CA SER A 291 13.21 5.64 -17.19
C SER A 291 11.96 5.29 -16.40
N ALA A 292 11.65 6.08 -15.37
CA ALA A 292 10.36 6.05 -14.69
C ALA A 292 9.45 7.18 -15.21
N LEU A 293 8.22 6.86 -15.59
CA LEU A 293 7.26 7.78 -16.21
C LEU A 293 6.09 8.09 -15.27
N PHE A 294 5.88 9.38 -14.98
CA PHE A 294 4.88 9.86 -14.02
C PHE A 294 3.90 10.89 -14.62
N PRO A 295 2.67 11.01 -14.07
CA PRO A 295 1.67 11.98 -14.55
C PRO A 295 1.99 13.43 -14.16
N SER A 296 2.90 13.65 -13.22
CA SER A 296 3.44 14.94 -12.81
C SER A 296 4.82 14.76 -12.18
N GLU A 297 5.55 15.84 -11.94
CA GLU A 297 6.91 15.77 -11.37
C GLU A 297 6.88 15.17 -9.94
N PRO A 298 7.69 14.12 -9.65
CA PRO A 298 7.91 13.64 -8.28
C PRO A 298 8.66 14.64 -7.41
N ALA A 299 8.65 14.43 -6.09
CA ALA A 299 9.39 15.29 -5.18
C ALA A 299 10.91 15.25 -5.49
N PRO A 300 11.67 16.32 -5.21
CA PRO A 300 13.11 16.35 -5.53
C PRO A 300 13.92 15.21 -4.91
N ALA A 301 13.56 14.75 -3.71
CA ALA A 301 14.21 13.61 -3.06
C ALA A 301 13.97 12.28 -3.80
N ASP A 302 12.79 12.12 -4.39
CA ASP A 302 12.40 10.93 -5.16
C ASP A 302 13.09 10.88 -6.52
N VAL A 303 13.22 12.03 -7.17
CA VAL A 303 14.02 12.15 -8.39
C VAL A 303 15.49 11.82 -8.10
N GLN A 304 16.03 12.30 -6.98
CA GLN A 304 17.40 11.97 -6.55
C GLN A 304 17.58 10.48 -6.25
N LEU A 305 16.55 9.81 -5.72
CA LEU A 305 16.56 8.36 -5.49
C LEU A 305 16.72 7.61 -6.82
N LEU A 306 15.91 7.91 -7.83
CA LEU A 306 16.03 7.31 -9.17
C LEU A 306 17.42 7.58 -9.79
N HIS A 307 17.88 8.82 -9.70
CA HIS A 307 19.17 9.25 -10.25
C HIS A 307 20.37 8.53 -9.63
N ARG A 308 20.28 8.14 -8.35
CA ARG A 308 21.32 7.34 -7.68
C ARG A 308 21.58 6.01 -8.37
N TYR A 309 20.55 5.44 -9.03
CA TYR A 309 20.60 4.19 -9.78
C TYR A 309 20.76 4.39 -11.30
N GLY A 310 20.97 5.63 -11.75
CA GLY A 310 21.13 5.92 -13.18
C GLY A 310 19.81 5.83 -13.97
N ILE A 311 18.68 5.96 -13.29
CA ILE A 311 17.34 5.92 -13.90
C ILE A 311 16.87 7.36 -14.15
N ASP A 312 16.47 7.65 -15.38
CA ASP A 312 15.91 8.94 -15.77
C ASP A 312 14.49 9.10 -15.21
N CYS A 313 14.07 10.34 -14.94
CA CYS A 313 12.70 10.65 -14.54
C CYS A 313 11.97 11.36 -15.68
N LEU A 314 10.92 10.75 -16.21
CA LEU A 314 10.01 11.32 -17.18
C LEU A 314 8.72 11.74 -16.47
N TYR A 315 8.22 12.93 -16.77
CA TYR A 315 6.95 13.39 -16.22
C TYR A 315 6.21 14.34 -17.16
N ARG A 316 4.89 14.35 -17.04
CA ARG A 316 4.03 15.25 -17.81
C ARG A 316 4.00 16.65 -17.18
N ASN A 317 4.16 17.68 -18.00
CA ASN A 317 4.06 19.09 -17.61
C ASN A 317 2.61 19.60 -17.69
N ALA A 318 2.36 20.77 -17.10
CA ALA A 318 1.07 21.49 -17.18
C ALA A 318 0.62 21.82 -18.62
N GLY A 319 1.53 21.77 -19.60
CA GLY A 319 1.24 21.94 -21.04
C GLY A 319 1.10 20.64 -21.83
N HIS A 320 0.95 19.49 -21.15
CA HIS A 320 0.79 18.16 -21.76
C HIS A 320 1.96 17.67 -22.62
N THR A 321 3.10 18.36 -22.53
CA THR A 321 4.40 17.86 -22.98
C THR A 321 5.02 17.00 -21.89
N PHE A 322 5.97 16.16 -22.26
CA PHE A 322 6.77 15.41 -21.30
C PHE A 322 8.14 16.07 -21.13
N SER A 323 8.54 16.24 -19.88
CA SER A 323 9.89 16.64 -19.50
C SER A 323 10.68 15.42 -19.07
N ARG A 324 11.99 15.45 -19.35
CA ARG A 324 12.95 14.47 -18.88
C ARG A 324 13.92 15.12 -17.91
N ARG A 325 14.17 14.48 -16.78
CA ARG A 325 15.32 14.74 -15.90
C ARG A 325 16.28 13.57 -16.00
N PRO A 326 17.34 13.69 -16.83
CA PRO A 326 18.27 12.61 -17.03
C PRO A 326 19.12 12.37 -15.78
N ALA A 327 19.37 11.10 -15.47
CA ALA A 327 20.38 10.74 -14.49
C ALA A 327 21.78 10.86 -15.11
N LEU A 328 22.81 10.97 -14.27
CA LEU A 328 24.19 10.98 -14.75
C LEU A 328 24.52 9.63 -15.43
N PRO A 329 25.03 9.61 -16.68
CA PRO A 329 25.34 8.37 -17.40
C PRO A 329 26.31 7.46 -16.62
N ALA A 330 27.22 8.06 -15.86
CA ALA A 330 28.15 7.34 -15.00
C ALA A 330 27.48 6.45 -13.94
N ARG A 331 26.19 6.65 -13.61
CA ARG A 331 25.45 5.81 -12.65
C ARG A 331 24.84 4.55 -13.28
N ARG A 332 24.78 4.45 -14.61
CA ARG A 332 24.14 3.32 -15.32
C ARG A 332 24.89 1.99 -15.19
N HIS A 333 26.18 2.03 -14.83
CA HIS A 333 26.99 0.84 -14.55
C HIS A 333 26.39 -0.11 -13.50
N ILE A 334 25.48 0.40 -12.65
CA ILE A 334 24.80 -0.37 -11.60
C ILE A 334 23.99 -1.53 -12.20
N TRP A 335 23.40 -1.34 -13.38
CA TRP A 335 22.53 -2.33 -14.03
C TRP A 335 23.00 -2.74 -15.43
N THR A 336 24.04 -2.09 -15.99
CA THR A 336 24.67 -2.52 -17.26
C THR A 336 25.85 -3.50 -17.06
N GLY A 337 26.05 -4.01 -15.85
CA GLY A 337 27.15 -4.94 -15.52
C GLY A 337 27.14 -6.24 -16.35
N PRO A 338 28.26 -7.00 -16.31
CA PRO A 338 28.40 -8.22 -17.11
C PRO A 338 27.27 -9.19 -16.81
N ARG A 339 26.47 -9.48 -17.85
CA ARG A 339 25.40 -10.47 -17.79
C ARG A 339 26.04 -11.82 -17.47
N PRO A 340 25.53 -12.61 -16.51
CA PRO A 340 25.93 -14.01 -16.42
C PRO A 340 25.62 -14.64 -17.78
N ASP A 341 26.65 -15.18 -18.42
CA ASP A 341 26.55 -15.84 -19.72
C ASP A 341 25.32 -16.73 -19.71
N ALA A 342 24.37 -16.47 -20.62
CA ALA A 342 23.29 -17.38 -20.94
C ALA A 342 23.88 -18.59 -21.69
N ARG A 343 24.78 -19.33 -21.04
CA ARG A 343 25.11 -20.69 -21.44
C ARG A 343 23.88 -21.51 -21.13
N VAL A 344 23.03 -21.63 -22.15
CA VAL A 344 22.35 -22.85 -22.56
C VAL A 344 22.38 -23.90 -21.46
N ILE A 345 21.40 -23.87 -20.56
CA ILE A 345 20.99 -25.06 -19.84
C ILE A 345 20.31 -25.94 -20.89
N ALA A 346 21.13 -26.60 -21.72
CA ALA A 346 20.70 -27.79 -22.41
C ALA A 346 20.49 -28.81 -21.30
N LEU A 347 19.23 -29.01 -20.93
CA LEU A 347 18.83 -30.19 -20.19
C LEU A 347 19.26 -31.39 -21.02
N ASP A 348 20.28 -32.09 -20.55
CA ASP A 348 20.66 -33.42 -21.01
C ASP A 348 19.43 -34.33 -20.82
N PRO A 349 18.81 -34.85 -21.89
CA PRO A 349 17.64 -35.72 -21.78
C PRO A 349 18.00 -37.15 -21.38
N SER A 350 19.21 -37.38 -20.85
CA SER A 350 19.68 -38.68 -20.41
C SER A 350 20.30 -38.62 -19.00
N ARG A 351 19.48 -38.38 -17.98
CA ARG A 351 19.74 -38.82 -16.59
C ARG A 351 18.47 -39.00 -15.78
#